data_AF-A0A2X4TBU0-F1
#
_entry.id   AF-A0A2X4TBU0-F1
#
_cell.length_a   1.000
_cell.length_b   1.000
_cell.length_c   1.000
_cell.angle_alpha   90.00
_cell.angle_beta   90.00
_cell.angle_gamma   90.00
#
_symmetry.space_group_name_H-M   'P 1'
#
loop_
_entity.id
_entity.type
_entity.pdbx_description
1 polymer ?
#
loop_
_entity_poly.entity_id
_entity_poly.type
_entity_poly.pdbx_seq_one_letter_code
_entity_poly.pdbx_strand_id
1 'polypeptide(L)' 'MVINTSRGALIDSQAAIDALKNQKIGSLGMDVYEKRTRPVL' A
#
# COMPACT_ATOMS: atom_id res chain seq x y z
N MET A 1 -8.13 10.54 -1.86
CA MET A 1 -7.92 9.40 -2.76
C MET A 1 -6.43 9.34 -3.08
N VAL A 2 -5.78 8.21 -2.81
CA VAL A 2 -4.35 8.00 -3.10
C VAL A 2 -4.24 6.93 -4.19
N ILE A 3 -3.47 7.20 -5.24
CA ILE A 3 -3.27 6.28 -6.37
C ILE A 3 -1.77 6.16 -6.66
N ASN A 4 -1.23 4.94 -6.67
CA ASN A 4 0.13 4.66 -7.12
C ASN A 4 0.12 3.75 -8.36
N THR A 5 0.50 4.31 -9.51
CA THR A 5 0.71 3.60 -10.78
C THR A 5 2.18 3.61 -11.21
N SER A 6 3.10 3.99 -10.31
CA SER A 6 4.51 4.24 -10.64
C SER A 6 5.41 3.04 -10.30
N ARG A 7 6.03 3.03 -9.11
CA ARG A 7 6.94 1.97 -8.65
C ARG A 7 6.47 1.35 -7.33
N GLY A 8 6.92 0.13 -7.07
CA GLY A 8 6.80 -0.51 -5.76
C GLY A 8 7.57 0.27 -4.68
N ALA A 9 7.25 0.03 -3.41
CA ALA A 9 7.88 0.59 -2.20
C ALA A 9 7.72 2.10 -1.92
N LEU A 10 7.08 2.89 -2.78
CA LEU A 10 6.86 4.32 -2.52
C LEU A 10 5.81 4.60 -1.43
N ILE A 11 4.90 3.65 -1.21
CA ILE A 11 3.85 3.74 -0.20
C ILE A 11 4.11 2.65 0.84
N ASP A 12 4.27 3.05 2.10
CA ASP A 12 4.16 2.14 3.23
C ASP A 12 2.73 1.61 3.28
N SER A 13 2.57 0.33 2.92
CA SER A 13 1.27 -0.31 2.85
C SER A 13 0.59 -0.39 4.22
N GLN A 14 1.34 -0.54 5.31
CA GLN A 14 0.77 -0.64 6.65
C GLN A 14 0.20 0.72 7.09
N ALA A 15 0.98 1.79 6.90
CA ALA A 15 0.52 3.14 7.19
C ALA A 15 -0.70 3.54 6.34
N ALA A 16 -0.73 3.14 5.06
CA ALA A 16 -1.86 3.41 4.18
C ALA A 16 -3.13 2.65 4.60
N ILE A 17 -3.00 1.40 5.03
CA ILE A 17 -4.10 0.62 5.61
C ILE A 17 -4.63 1.29 6.89
N ASP A 18 -3.74 1.73 7.77
CA ASP A 18 -4.15 2.38 9.02
C ASP A 18 -4.81 3.74 8.73
N ALA A 19 -4.35 4.47 7.71
CA ALA A 19 -4.99 5.69 7.25
C ALA A 19 -6.39 5.45 6.67
N LEU A 20 -6.61 4.36 5.93
CA LEU A 20 -7.94 3.96 5.45
C LEU A 20 -8.88 3.63 6.62
N LYS A 21 -8.42 2.79 7.56
CA LYS A 21 -9.22 2.38 8.73
C LYS A 21 -9.62 3.56 9.60
N ASN A 22 -8.71 4.51 9.79
CA ASN A 22 -8.96 5.74 10.54
C ASN A 22 -9.64 6.84 9.71
N GLN A 23 -10.13 6.53 8.50
CA GLN A 23 -10.76 7.47 7.57
C GLN A 23 -9.94 8.73 7.25
N LYS A 24 -8.61 8.69 7.43
CA LYS A 24 -7.69 9.77 7.04
C LYS A 24 -7.58 9.89 5.52
N ILE A 25 -7.73 8.76 4.82
CA ILE A 25 -7.88 8.73 3.37
C ILE A 25 -9.14 7.92 3.02
N GLY A 26 -9.95 8.43 2.08
CA GLY A 26 -11.20 7.77 1.68
C GLY A 26 -11.02 6.60 0.71
N SER A 27 -9.86 6.49 0.05
CA SER A 27 -9.58 5.43 -0.92
C SER A 27 -8.09 5.33 -1.24
N LEU A 28 -7.64 4.10 -1.52
CA LEU A 28 -6.29 3.74 -1.94
C LEU A 28 -6.37 2.82 -3.16
N GLY A 29 -5.68 3.19 -4.24
CA GLY A 29 -5.42 2.33 -5.39
C GLY A 29 -3.91 2.14 -5.56
N MET A 30 -3.47 0.89 -5.72
CA MET A 30 -2.06 0.57 -5.96
C MET A 30 -1.97 -0.46 -7.07
N ASP A 31 -1.38 -0.08 -8.20
CA ASP A 31 -1.09 -0.99 -9.31
C ASP A 31 0.19 -1.80 -9.03
N VAL A 32 1.14 -1.16 -8.34
CA VAL A 32 2.43 -1.75 -7.97
C VAL A 32 2.58 -1.75 -6.45
N TYR A 33 2.82 -2.92 -5.85
CA TYR A 33 3.09 -3.09 -4.41
C TYR A 33 4.20 -4.11 -4.18
N GLU A 34 4.97 -3.96 -3.10
CA GLU A 34 5.96 -4.97 -2.72
C GLU A 34 5.30 -6.12 -1.96
N LYS A 35 5.45 -7.33 -2.50
CA LYS A 35 5.03 -8.55 -1.83
C LYS A 35 6.23 -9.09 -1.05
N ARG A 36 6.10 -9.22 0.27
CA ARG A 36 7.08 -10.00 1.05
C ARG A 36 7.08 -11.44 0.52
N THR A 37 8.17 -11.85 -0.13
CA THR A 37 8.39 -13.24 -0.50
C THR A 37 8.52 -14.03 0.80
N ARG A 38 7.62 -15.00 1.03
CA ARG A 38 7.81 -15.95 2.13
C ARG A 38 9.15 -16.67 1.88
N PRO A 39 10.04 -16.77 2.88
CA PRO A 39 11.21 -17.62 2.73
C PRO A 39 10.69 -19.05 2.52
N VAL A 40 11.05 -19.62 1.37
CA VAL A 40 10.85 -21.04 1.12
C VAL A 40 11.96 -21.72 1.93
N LEU A 41 11.55 -22.52 2.93
CA LEU A 41 12.45 -23.40 3.67
C LEU A 41 12.93 -24.53 2.78
#